data_AF-A0A1G3R3T5-F1
#
_entry.id   AF-A0A1G3R3T5-F1
#
_cell.length_a   1.000
_cell.length_b   1.000
_cell.length_c   1.000
_cell.angle_alpha   90.00
_cell.angle_beta   90.00
_cell.angle_gamma   90.00
#
_symmetry.space_group_name_H-M   'P 1'
#
loop_
_entity.id
_entity.type
_entity.pdbx_description
1 polymer ?
#
loop_
_entity_poly.entity_id
_entity_poly.type
_entity_poly.pdbx_seq_one_letter_code
_entity_poly.pdbx_strand_id
1 'polypeptide(L)'
;MDLPSGRSELPWSPEEAEQELYTAQREYRILQTYLASPTLWKDAWARFYRMVYRESAARLDAITEAFARALPAADPTESARRVLAWVQDFLYERDPSGLDFVPPLAAAFGRRGDCDSRALVMAAILEASGIDCVLMLSREYSHAMLAVDVPGGGQRFPFQGKEYLVAETTAKVGLGMIDSSQTDLSKWLGVELE
;
A
#
# COMPACT_ATOMS: atom_id res chain seq x y z
N MET A 1 -15.59 15.10 -10.58
CA MET A 1 -15.15 13.95 -11.40
C MET A 1 -15.21 12.76 -10.49
N ASP A 2 -15.86 11.67 -10.90
CA ASP A 2 -15.91 10.46 -10.09
C ASP A 2 -14.54 9.77 -10.10
N LEU A 3 -14.21 9.06 -9.01
CA LEU A 3 -13.00 8.24 -8.96
C LEU A 3 -13.06 7.15 -10.03
N PRO A 4 -11.91 6.64 -10.53
CA PRO A 4 -11.89 5.52 -11.46
C PRO A 4 -12.74 4.35 -10.94
N SER A 5 -13.83 4.02 -11.64
CA SER A 5 -14.78 2.95 -11.28
C SER A 5 -14.65 1.77 -12.24
N GLY A 6 -14.87 0.54 -11.75
CA GLY A 6 -14.69 -0.69 -12.55
C GLY A 6 -13.23 -1.01 -12.90
N ARG A 7 -12.96 -2.07 -13.69
CA ARG A 7 -11.61 -2.26 -14.29
C ARG A 7 -11.27 -0.98 -15.02
N SER A 8 -10.13 -0.38 -14.69
CA SER A 8 -9.79 0.94 -15.20
C SER A 8 -9.78 0.91 -16.73
N GLU A 9 -10.59 1.75 -17.37
CA GLU A 9 -10.54 1.99 -18.81
C GLU A 9 -9.30 2.77 -19.23
N LEU A 10 -8.51 3.25 -18.25
CA LEU A 10 -7.22 3.87 -18.51
C LEU A 10 -6.28 2.82 -19.14
N PRO A 11 -5.54 3.19 -20.20
CA PRO A 11 -4.60 2.28 -20.83
C PRO A 11 -3.51 1.87 -19.83
N TRP A 12 -3.17 0.59 -19.80
CA TRP A 12 -2.00 0.04 -19.11
C TRP A 12 -1.38 -1.06 -19.95
N SER A 13 -0.07 -1.27 -19.81
CA SER A 13 0.67 -2.26 -20.59
C SER A 13 0.82 -3.58 -19.83
N PRO A 14 0.39 -4.71 -20.43
CA PRO A 14 0.74 -6.03 -19.91
C PRO A 14 2.25 -6.25 -19.77
N GLU A 15 3.05 -5.71 -20.71
CA GLU A 15 4.51 -5.79 -20.67
C GLU A 15 5.09 -5.03 -19.47
N GLU A 16 4.52 -3.88 -19.11
CA GLU A 16 4.89 -3.15 -17.89
C GLU A 16 4.58 -3.94 -16.62
N ALA A 17 3.44 -4.63 -16.58
CA ALA A 17 3.07 -5.49 -15.45
C ALA A 17 3.95 -6.74 -15.36
N GLU A 18 4.36 -7.33 -16.50
CA GLU A 18 5.34 -8.42 -16.53
C GLU A 18 6.70 -7.96 -15.99
N GLN A 19 7.12 -6.74 -16.34
CA GLN A 19 8.37 -6.16 -15.85
C GLN A 19 8.32 -5.86 -14.34
N GLU A 20 7.21 -5.32 -13.84
CA GLU A 20 6.99 -5.11 -12.41
C GLU A 20 7.01 -6.43 -11.64
N LEU A 21 6.32 -7.47 -12.17
CA LEU A 21 6.34 -8.81 -11.60
C LEU A 21 7.75 -9.40 -11.59
N TYR A 22 8.53 -9.24 -12.65
CA TYR A 22 9.93 -9.69 -12.70
C TYR A 22 10.78 -9.03 -11.61
N THR A 23 10.62 -7.72 -11.41
CA THR A 23 11.30 -6.99 -10.32
C THR A 23 10.88 -7.53 -8.96
N ALA A 24 9.57 -7.70 -8.71
CA ALA A 24 9.07 -8.25 -7.45
C ALA A 24 9.62 -9.66 -7.18
N GLN A 25 9.64 -10.55 -8.17
CA GLN A 25 10.22 -11.89 -8.06
C GLN A 25 11.73 -11.87 -7.77
N ARG A 26 12.47 -10.94 -8.37
CA ARG A 26 13.90 -10.76 -8.09
C ARG A 26 14.12 -10.31 -6.63
N GLU A 27 13.41 -9.29 -6.18
CA GLU A 27 13.56 -8.76 -4.83
C GLU A 27 13.06 -9.76 -3.77
N TYR A 28 12.03 -10.56 -4.09
CA TYR A 28 11.57 -11.62 -3.20
C TYR A 28 12.64 -12.69 -2.98
N ARG A 29 13.40 -13.09 -4.01
CA ARG A 29 14.53 -14.02 -3.84
C ARG A 29 15.61 -13.45 -2.91
N ILE A 30 15.84 -12.13 -2.97
CA ILE A 30 16.75 -11.45 -2.05
C ILE A 30 16.17 -11.50 -0.64
N LEU A 31 14.91 -11.12 -0.44
CA LEU A 31 14.22 -11.19 0.84
C LEU A 31 14.33 -12.59 1.47
N GLN A 32 14.02 -13.64 0.71
CA GLN A 32 14.09 -15.04 1.16
C GLN A 32 15.48 -15.41 1.73
N THR A 33 16.55 -14.87 1.15
CA THR A 33 17.93 -15.10 1.62
C THR A 33 18.16 -14.58 3.04
N TYR A 34 17.41 -13.55 3.46
CA TYR A 34 17.60 -12.88 4.75
C TYR A 34 16.47 -13.11 5.76
N LEU A 35 15.41 -13.85 5.42
CA LEU A 35 14.26 -14.07 6.32
C LEU A 35 14.63 -14.74 7.65
N ALA A 36 15.62 -15.63 7.64
CA ALA A 36 16.12 -16.31 8.83
C ALA A 36 17.22 -15.52 9.56
N SER A 37 17.70 -14.40 9.00
CA SER A 37 18.72 -13.58 9.64
C SER A 37 18.11 -12.83 10.82
N PRO A 38 18.65 -12.95 12.05
CA PRO A 38 18.09 -12.26 13.22
C PRO A 38 18.23 -10.74 13.15
N THR A 39 19.19 -10.23 12.37
CA THR A 39 19.52 -8.80 12.29
C THR A 39 19.07 -8.16 10.98
N LEU A 40 19.04 -8.90 9.87
CA LEU A 40 18.82 -8.32 8.54
C LEU A 40 17.40 -8.49 7.99
N TRP A 41 16.56 -9.31 8.62
CA TRP A 41 15.24 -9.62 8.06
C TRP A 41 14.36 -8.37 7.90
N LYS A 42 14.41 -7.42 8.84
CA LYS A 42 13.63 -6.17 8.78
C LYS A 42 14.07 -5.30 7.62
N ASP A 43 15.38 -5.12 7.46
CA ASP A 43 15.96 -4.30 6.39
C ASP A 43 15.70 -4.91 5.02
N ALA A 44 15.81 -6.25 4.90
CA ALA A 44 15.49 -6.97 3.68
C ALA A 44 14.00 -6.83 3.32
N TRP A 45 13.10 -6.88 4.31
CA TRP A 45 11.67 -6.74 4.09
C TRP A 45 11.29 -5.31 3.68
N ALA A 46 11.83 -4.31 4.37
CA ALA A 46 11.67 -2.90 3.99
C ALA A 46 12.22 -2.64 2.58
N ARG A 47 13.40 -3.21 2.25
CA ARG A 47 13.98 -3.11 0.91
C ARG A 47 13.05 -3.69 -0.16
N PHE A 48 12.48 -4.87 0.07
CA PHE A 48 11.57 -5.50 -0.90
C PHE A 48 10.45 -4.53 -1.29
N TYR A 49 9.75 -3.96 -0.30
CA TYR A 49 8.64 -3.04 -0.59
C TYR A 49 9.09 -1.73 -1.20
N ARG A 50 10.23 -1.14 -0.79
CA ARG A 50 10.77 0.07 -1.45
C ARG A 50 11.06 -0.17 -2.93
N MET A 51 11.67 -1.31 -3.26
CA MET A 51 12.02 -1.65 -4.63
C MET A 51 10.79 -1.92 -5.49
N VAL A 52 9.80 -2.63 -4.94
CA VAL A 52 8.52 -2.84 -5.62
C VAL A 52 7.80 -1.51 -5.80
N TYR A 53 7.65 -0.72 -4.74
CA TYR A 53 6.97 0.57 -4.77
C TYR A 53 7.58 1.51 -5.80
N ARG A 54 8.90 1.64 -5.84
CA ARG A 54 9.60 2.48 -6.83
C ARG A 54 9.32 2.05 -8.27
N GLU A 55 9.25 0.74 -8.52
CA GLU A 55 8.90 0.20 -9.83
C GLU A 55 7.43 0.49 -10.19
N SER A 56 6.53 0.37 -9.22
CA SER A 56 5.10 0.61 -9.37
C SER A 56 4.75 2.09 -9.57
N ALA A 57 5.29 2.97 -8.72
CA ALA A 57 4.95 4.38 -8.69
C ALA A 57 5.21 5.04 -10.04
N ALA A 58 6.32 4.68 -10.70
CA ALA A 58 6.69 5.15 -12.04
C ALA A 58 5.71 4.74 -13.16
N ARG A 59 4.78 3.82 -12.90
CA ARG A 59 3.81 3.28 -13.87
C ARG A 59 2.36 3.56 -13.48
N LEU A 60 2.14 4.17 -12.32
CA LEU A 60 0.80 4.51 -11.81
C LEU A 60 0.37 5.94 -12.19
N ASP A 61 1.17 6.69 -12.95
CA ASP A 61 0.93 8.10 -13.34
C ASP A 61 -0.50 8.36 -13.83
N ALA A 62 -1.03 7.52 -14.72
CA ALA A 62 -2.39 7.71 -15.23
C ALA A 62 -3.46 7.64 -14.12
N ILE A 63 -3.27 6.75 -13.14
CA ILE A 63 -4.17 6.62 -11.98
C ILE A 63 -3.95 7.79 -11.02
N THR A 64 -2.70 8.09 -10.65
CA THR A 64 -2.39 9.17 -9.71
C THR A 64 -2.86 10.53 -10.25
N GLU A 65 -2.70 10.80 -11.54
CA GLU A 65 -3.22 11.99 -12.20
C GLU A 65 -4.76 12.05 -12.19
N ALA A 66 -5.44 10.91 -12.42
CA ALA A 66 -6.89 10.86 -12.36
C ALA A 66 -7.40 11.18 -10.95
N PHE A 67 -6.72 10.66 -9.92
CA PHE A 67 -7.02 10.98 -8.53
C PHE A 67 -6.69 12.44 -8.19
N ALA A 68 -5.55 12.97 -8.64
CA ALA A 68 -5.18 14.37 -8.41
C ALA A 68 -6.24 15.36 -8.92
N ARG A 69 -6.95 15.02 -10.01
CA ARG A 69 -8.08 15.81 -10.54
C ARG A 69 -9.39 15.63 -9.77
N ALA A 70 -9.58 14.50 -9.10
CA ALA A 70 -10.85 14.11 -8.47
C ALA A 70 -10.87 14.33 -6.94
N LEU A 71 -9.71 14.32 -6.29
CA LEU A 71 -9.56 14.48 -4.86
C LEU A 71 -9.63 15.95 -4.42
N PRO A 72 -10.24 16.25 -3.26
CA PRO A 72 -10.27 17.60 -2.72
C PRO A 72 -8.91 17.98 -2.12
N ALA A 73 -8.05 18.65 -2.89
CA ALA A 73 -6.70 19.06 -2.45
C ALA A 73 -6.68 19.90 -1.15
N ALA A 74 -7.76 20.62 -0.84
CA ALA A 74 -7.89 21.40 0.40
C ALA A 74 -8.28 20.56 1.63
N ASP A 75 -8.64 19.29 1.44
CA ASP A 75 -9.07 18.37 2.50
C ASP A 75 -8.30 17.03 2.37
N PRO A 76 -7.09 16.94 2.96
CA PRO A 76 -6.27 15.75 2.87
C PRO A 76 -6.91 14.54 3.60
N THR A 77 -7.69 14.77 4.65
CA THR A 77 -8.39 13.68 5.37
C THR A 77 -9.48 13.07 4.50
N GLU A 78 -10.30 13.89 3.84
CA GLU A 78 -11.31 13.40 2.89
C GLU A 78 -10.66 12.74 1.68
N SER A 79 -9.53 13.26 1.21
CA SER A 79 -8.75 12.64 0.15
C SER A 79 -8.28 11.23 0.53
N ALA A 80 -7.63 11.09 1.69
CA ALA A 80 -7.21 9.80 2.24
C ALA A 80 -8.39 8.83 2.43
N ARG A 81 -9.54 9.32 2.93
CA ARG A 81 -10.75 8.51 3.13
C ARG A 81 -11.30 7.97 1.80
N ARG A 82 -11.30 8.78 0.74
CA ARG A 82 -11.76 8.39 -0.60
C ARG A 82 -10.85 7.33 -1.22
N VAL A 83 -9.54 7.50 -1.13
CA VAL A 83 -8.57 6.52 -1.63
C VAL A 83 -8.67 5.22 -0.84
N LEU A 84 -8.79 5.30 0.50
CA LEU A 84 -9.01 4.13 1.37
C LEU A 84 -10.24 3.32 0.94
N ALA A 85 -11.38 3.99 0.79
CA ALA A 85 -12.62 3.34 0.36
C ALA A 85 -12.46 2.64 -1.01
N TRP A 86 -11.72 3.28 -1.93
CA TRP A 86 -11.48 2.74 -3.26
C TRP A 86 -10.61 1.47 -3.24
N VAL A 87 -9.50 1.43 -2.49
CA VAL A 87 -8.67 0.21 -2.38
C VAL A 87 -9.35 -0.88 -1.58
N GLN A 88 -10.22 -0.53 -0.62
CA GLN A 88 -11.02 -1.51 0.11
C GLN A 88 -12.01 -2.24 -0.81
N ASP A 89 -12.43 -1.65 -1.92
CA ASP A 89 -13.34 -2.26 -2.92
C ASP A 89 -12.63 -3.23 -3.88
N PHE A 90 -11.33 -3.49 -3.71
CA PHE A 90 -10.63 -4.47 -4.54
C PHE A 90 -11.11 -5.88 -4.20
N LEU A 91 -11.11 -6.78 -5.18
CA LEU A 91 -11.27 -8.20 -4.94
C LEU A 91 -10.06 -8.71 -4.16
N TYR A 92 -10.27 -9.39 -3.03
CA TYR A 92 -9.16 -9.93 -2.25
C TYR A 92 -8.67 -11.23 -2.89
N GLU A 93 -7.39 -11.28 -3.24
CA GLU A 93 -6.75 -12.43 -3.87
C GLU A 93 -5.37 -12.64 -3.29
N ARG A 94 -5.00 -13.91 -3.15
CA ARG A 94 -3.67 -14.37 -2.74
C ARG A 94 -3.27 -15.55 -3.61
N ASP A 95 -1.96 -15.71 -3.80
CA ASP A 95 -1.39 -16.89 -4.45
C ASP A 95 -0.32 -17.52 -3.55
N PRO A 96 -0.72 -18.30 -2.55
CA PRO A 96 0.20 -18.94 -1.63
C PRO A 96 1.15 -19.95 -2.29
N SER A 97 0.84 -20.38 -3.52
CA SER A 97 1.67 -21.32 -4.29
C SER A 97 2.73 -20.63 -5.14
N GLY A 98 2.58 -19.32 -5.36
CA GLY A 98 3.48 -18.47 -6.14
C GLY A 98 4.21 -17.45 -5.27
N LEU A 99 4.27 -16.21 -5.75
CA LEU A 99 4.91 -15.09 -5.05
C LEU A 99 4.13 -14.66 -3.79
N ASP A 100 2.86 -15.08 -3.67
CA ASP A 100 1.88 -14.64 -2.67
C ASP A 100 1.85 -13.12 -2.50
N PHE A 101 2.01 -12.42 -3.63
CA PHE A 101 2.04 -10.98 -3.74
C PHE A 101 1.53 -10.55 -5.11
N VAL A 102 0.56 -9.64 -5.14
CA VAL A 102 0.09 -9.01 -6.40
C VAL A 102 0.82 -7.68 -6.62
N PRO A 103 1.57 -7.51 -7.72
CA PRO A 103 2.24 -6.24 -8.00
C PRO A 103 1.25 -5.05 -8.09
N PRO A 104 1.59 -3.86 -7.54
CA PRO A 104 0.67 -2.73 -7.43
C PRO A 104 0.08 -2.23 -8.76
N LEU A 105 0.81 -2.25 -9.88
CA LEU A 105 0.25 -1.86 -11.19
C LEU A 105 -0.92 -2.79 -11.56
N ALA A 106 -0.66 -4.10 -11.52
CA ALA A 106 -1.67 -5.11 -11.81
C ALA A 106 -2.85 -5.03 -10.82
N ALA A 107 -2.56 -4.70 -9.55
CA ALA A 107 -3.58 -4.55 -8.53
C ALA A 107 -4.50 -3.34 -8.80
N ALA A 108 -3.92 -2.19 -9.11
CA ALA A 108 -4.65 -0.94 -9.33
C ALA A 108 -5.57 -1.00 -10.56
N PHE A 109 -5.04 -1.46 -11.70
CA PHE A 109 -5.83 -1.57 -12.93
C PHE A 109 -6.79 -2.77 -12.93
N GLY A 110 -6.38 -3.86 -12.26
CA GLY A 110 -7.18 -5.08 -12.13
C GLY A 110 -8.24 -5.04 -11.03
N ARG A 111 -8.17 -4.07 -10.10
CA ARG A 111 -9.00 -3.95 -8.89
C ARG A 111 -9.03 -5.23 -8.06
N ARG A 112 -7.87 -5.82 -7.87
CA ARG A 112 -7.68 -7.07 -7.15
C ARG A 112 -6.35 -7.02 -6.41
N GLY A 113 -6.22 -7.74 -5.30
CA GLY A 113 -4.96 -7.76 -4.56
C GLY A 113 -5.12 -8.16 -3.11
N ASP A 114 -4.00 -8.54 -2.53
CA ASP A 114 -3.78 -8.82 -1.11
C ASP A 114 -3.72 -7.55 -0.25
N CYS A 115 -3.33 -7.70 1.02
CA CYS A 115 -3.15 -6.58 1.95
C CYS A 115 -2.04 -5.61 1.51
N ASP A 116 -0.93 -6.16 1.02
CA ASP A 116 0.29 -5.42 0.68
C ASP A 116 0.08 -4.52 -0.54
N SER A 117 -0.44 -5.10 -1.61
CA SER A 117 -0.73 -4.44 -2.87
C SER A 117 -1.71 -3.29 -2.69
N ARG A 118 -2.77 -3.46 -1.90
CA ARG A 118 -3.72 -2.37 -1.59
C ARG A 118 -3.05 -1.23 -0.84
N ALA A 119 -2.20 -1.53 0.14
CA ALA A 119 -1.47 -0.52 0.90
C ALA A 119 -0.51 0.27 -0.01
N LEU A 120 0.23 -0.42 -0.87
CA LEU A 120 1.16 0.21 -1.82
C LEU A 120 0.45 1.06 -2.89
N VAL A 121 -0.68 0.59 -3.42
CA VAL A 121 -1.49 1.37 -4.38
C VAL A 121 -2.04 2.63 -3.70
N MET A 122 -2.54 2.51 -2.47
CA MET A 122 -3.00 3.65 -1.69
C MET A 122 -1.87 4.66 -1.44
N ALA A 123 -0.67 4.18 -1.07
CA ALA A 123 0.50 5.03 -0.88
C ALA A 123 0.86 5.81 -2.15
N ALA A 124 0.92 5.15 -3.31
CA ALA A 124 1.26 5.80 -4.58
C ALA A 124 0.33 6.97 -4.93
N ILE A 125 -0.98 6.80 -4.68
CA ILE A 125 -1.97 7.85 -4.94
C ILE A 125 -1.84 9.01 -3.95
N LEU A 126 -1.64 8.71 -2.67
CA LEU A 126 -1.59 9.72 -1.61
C LEU A 126 -0.28 10.51 -1.63
N GLU A 127 0.86 9.85 -1.82
CA GLU A 127 2.16 10.52 -1.95
C GLU A 127 2.19 11.42 -3.20
N ALA A 128 1.64 10.97 -4.33
CA ALA A 128 1.49 11.81 -5.52
C ALA A 128 0.56 13.02 -5.28
N SER A 129 -0.32 12.95 -4.28
CA SER A 129 -1.18 14.06 -3.84
C SER A 129 -0.57 14.91 -2.71
N GLY A 130 0.69 14.64 -2.33
CA GLY A 130 1.39 15.36 -1.27
C GLY A 130 0.99 14.97 0.15
N ILE A 131 0.38 13.79 0.34
CA ILE A 131 0.00 13.25 1.65
C ILE A 131 1.02 12.19 2.05
N ASP A 132 1.78 12.48 3.10
CA ASP A 132 2.83 11.60 3.63
C ASP A 132 2.23 10.31 4.24
N CYS A 133 2.88 9.18 4.00
CA CYS A 133 2.40 7.85 4.31
C CYS A 133 3.52 6.94 4.84
N VAL A 134 3.15 5.96 5.66
CA VAL A 134 4.05 4.91 6.15
C VAL A 134 3.41 3.57 5.92
N LEU A 135 4.12 2.67 5.23
CA LEU A 135 3.71 1.28 5.10
C LEU A 135 3.90 0.58 6.45
N MET A 136 2.84 -0.06 6.94
CA MET A 136 2.86 -0.84 8.17
C MET A 136 2.84 -2.33 7.84
N LEU A 137 3.82 -3.07 8.35
CA LEU A 137 4.00 -4.50 8.10
C LEU A 137 4.06 -5.28 9.41
N SER A 138 3.37 -6.41 9.50
CA SER A 138 3.42 -7.27 10.68
C SER A 138 3.57 -8.74 10.33
N ARG A 139 4.66 -9.36 10.78
CA ARG A 139 4.82 -10.82 10.73
C ARG A 139 3.89 -11.52 11.71
N GLU A 140 3.70 -10.92 12.88
CA GLU A 140 2.87 -11.47 13.96
C GLU A 140 1.41 -11.54 13.54
N TYR A 141 0.92 -10.51 12.85
CA TYR A 141 -0.44 -10.44 12.33
C TYR A 141 -0.57 -10.98 10.91
N SER A 142 0.54 -11.30 10.24
CA SER A 142 0.57 -11.70 8.83
C SER A 142 -0.22 -10.74 7.95
N HIS A 143 0.01 -9.43 8.16
CA HIS A 143 -0.81 -8.36 7.60
C HIS A 143 0.03 -7.14 7.20
N ALA A 144 -0.52 -6.37 6.26
CA ALA A 144 0.02 -5.11 5.79
C ALA A 144 -1.09 -4.07 5.64
N MET A 145 -0.81 -2.84 6.02
CA MET A 145 -1.73 -1.70 5.88
C MET A 145 -0.95 -0.41 5.77
N LEU A 146 -1.64 0.73 5.66
CA LEU A 146 -0.99 2.03 5.57
C LEU A 146 -1.27 2.86 6.82
N ALA A 147 -0.41 3.82 7.12
CA ALA A 147 -0.70 4.93 8.03
C ALA A 147 -0.44 6.26 7.30
N VAL A 148 -1.31 7.26 7.52
CA VAL A 148 -1.35 8.50 6.72
C VAL A 148 -1.24 9.75 7.61
N ASP A 149 -0.45 10.73 7.18
CA ASP A 149 -0.22 11.99 7.91
C ASP A 149 -1.36 12.99 7.65
N VAL A 150 -2.53 12.74 8.25
CA VAL A 150 -3.70 13.61 8.14
C VAL A 150 -4.35 13.88 9.50
N PRO A 151 -5.08 15.01 9.64
CA PRO A 151 -5.93 15.26 10.80
C PRO A 151 -7.01 14.17 10.98
N GLY A 152 -7.33 13.85 12.23
CA GLY A 152 -8.39 12.88 12.56
C GLY A 152 -8.18 12.22 13.92
N GLY A 153 -9.22 11.54 14.40
CA GLY A 153 -9.17 10.72 15.62
C GLY A 153 -9.09 9.23 15.31
N GLY A 154 -8.68 8.43 16.30
CA GLY A 154 -8.58 6.97 16.19
C GLY A 154 -7.16 6.45 16.49
N GLN A 155 -6.89 5.20 16.11
CA GLN A 155 -5.58 4.59 16.25
C GLN A 155 -4.55 5.32 15.38
N ARG A 156 -3.46 5.77 16.01
CA ARG A 156 -2.31 6.36 15.34
C ARG A 156 -1.08 5.48 15.48
N PHE A 157 -0.22 5.48 14.47
CA PHE A 157 1.04 4.78 14.42
C PHE A 157 2.21 5.78 14.57
N PRO A 158 2.99 5.68 15.66
CA PRO A 158 4.15 6.53 15.87
C PRO A 158 5.29 6.09 14.96
N PHE A 159 5.80 6.99 14.13
CA PHE A 159 6.94 6.73 13.25
C PHE A 159 7.77 7.99 13.04
N GLN A 160 9.08 7.89 13.25
CA GLN A 160 10.05 8.99 13.07
C GLN A 160 9.63 10.35 13.70
N GLY A 161 8.96 10.32 14.86
CA GLY A 161 8.54 11.53 15.58
C GLY A 161 7.21 12.16 15.10
N LYS A 162 6.50 11.49 14.19
CA LYS A 162 5.13 11.84 13.76
C LYS A 162 4.14 10.76 14.18
N GLU A 163 2.86 11.13 14.19
CA GLU A 163 1.73 10.27 14.54
C GLU A 163 0.82 10.08 13.32
N TYR A 164 0.97 8.97 12.61
CA TYR A 164 0.22 8.69 11.37
C TYR A 164 -1.12 8.01 11.69
N LEU A 165 -2.22 8.44 11.08
CA LEU A 165 -3.53 7.81 11.29
C LEU A 165 -3.60 6.47 10.54
N VAL A 166 -3.96 5.38 11.23
CA VAL A 166 -4.01 4.04 10.61
C VAL A 166 -5.09 3.98 9.51
N ALA A 167 -4.79 3.27 8.43
CA ALA A 167 -5.69 3.05 7.29
C ALA A 167 -5.73 1.55 6.96
N GLU A 168 -6.70 0.84 7.52
CA GLU A 168 -6.94 -0.59 7.27
C GLU A 168 -7.56 -0.83 5.89
N THR A 169 -6.78 -1.36 4.94
CA THR A 169 -7.15 -1.46 3.52
C THR A 169 -7.97 -2.70 3.17
N THR A 170 -8.07 -3.68 4.07
CA THR A 170 -8.77 -4.96 3.82
C THR A 170 -10.13 -5.04 4.48
N ALA A 171 -10.35 -4.38 5.62
CA ALA A 171 -11.65 -4.31 6.28
C ALA A 171 -12.44 -3.07 5.85
N LYS A 172 -13.78 -3.14 5.85
CA LYS A 172 -14.66 -2.00 5.52
C LYS A 172 -14.83 -1.06 6.71
N VAL A 173 -13.73 -0.41 7.09
CA VAL A 173 -13.65 0.53 8.21
C VAL A 173 -13.03 1.85 7.77
N GLY A 174 -13.28 2.93 8.52
CA GLY A 174 -12.71 4.25 8.26
C GLY A 174 -11.27 4.40 8.76
N LEU A 175 -10.66 5.53 8.42
CA LEU A 175 -9.37 5.94 8.97
C LEU A 175 -9.40 5.93 10.51
N GLY A 176 -8.28 5.54 11.12
CA GLY A 176 -8.12 5.41 12.56
C GLY A 176 -8.79 4.17 13.16
N MET A 177 -9.38 3.29 12.36
CA MET A 177 -10.00 2.05 12.83
C MET A 177 -9.16 0.84 12.40
N ILE A 178 -8.95 -0.07 13.34
CA ILE A 178 -8.23 -1.34 13.19
C ILE A 178 -8.88 -2.37 14.10
N ASP A 179 -8.77 -3.65 13.75
CA ASP A 179 -9.21 -4.75 14.62
C ASP A 179 -8.49 -4.69 15.98
N SER A 180 -9.24 -4.87 17.07
CA SER A 180 -8.69 -4.76 18.43
C SER A 180 -7.57 -5.75 18.72
N SER A 181 -7.58 -6.93 18.08
CA SER A 181 -6.51 -7.93 18.20
C SER A 181 -5.18 -7.49 17.55
N GLN A 182 -5.22 -6.47 16.70
CA GLN A 182 -4.06 -5.97 15.93
C GLN A 182 -3.54 -4.59 16.40
N THR A 183 -4.08 -4.07 17.51
CA THR A 183 -3.76 -2.73 18.03
C THR A 183 -2.41 -2.61 18.75
N ASP A 184 -1.70 -3.72 19.01
CA ASP A 184 -0.36 -3.66 19.60
C ASP A 184 0.66 -3.24 18.54
N LEU A 185 0.90 -1.93 18.48
CA LEU A 185 1.77 -1.27 17.51
C LEU A 185 3.23 -1.69 17.59
N SER A 186 3.67 -2.28 18.71
CA SER A 186 5.05 -2.79 18.82
C SER A 186 5.34 -3.97 17.90
N LYS A 187 4.29 -4.62 17.39
CA LYS A 187 4.34 -5.74 16.44
C LYS A 187 4.35 -5.30 14.98
N TRP A 188 4.26 -4.00 14.73
CA TRP A 188 4.27 -3.41 13.40
C TRP A 188 5.63 -2.79 13.09
N LEU A 189 6.14 -3.08 11.90
CA LEU A 189 7.29 -2.44 11.30
C LEU A 189 6.79 -1.31 10.39
N GLY A 190 7.23 -0.08 10.67
CA GLY A 190 7.02 1.06 9.78
C GLY A 190 8.09 1.09 8.69
N VAL A 191 7.67 1.30 7.45
CA VAL A 191 8.54 1.44 6.28
C VAL A 191 8.17 2.70 5.52
N GLU A 192 9.12 3.62 5.45
CA GLU A 192 9.12 4.74 4.52
C GLU A 192 9.48 4.23 3.11
N LEU A 193 8.72 4.66 2.11
CA LEU A 193 8.74 4.09 0.75
C LEU A 193 9.69 4.81 -0.23
N GLU A 194 10.26 5.96 0.17
CA GLU A 194 11.29 6.71 -0.59
C GLU A 194 12.60 5.92 -0.83
#